data_AF-A0A1G3I8I1-F1
#
_entry.id   AF-A0A1G3I8I1-F1
#
_cell.length_a   1.000
_cell.length_b   1.000
_cell.length_c   1.000
_cell.angle_alpha   90.00
_cell.angle_beta   90.00
_cell.angle_gamma   90.00
#
_symmetry.space_group_name_H-M   'P 1'
#
loop_
_entity.id
_entity.type
_entity.pdbx_description
1 polymer ?
#
loop_
_entity_poly.entity_id
_entity_poly.type
_entity_poly.pdbx_seq_one_letter_code
_entity_poly.pdbx_strand_id
1 'polypeptide(L)'
;MSNKKIIYGVAALAVGVVIWAYVNAIKGGGEEKGHEMVVADASNAEMVALGETIYAARCAECHGSSLEGQPGWRKKNPDGTLPAPPHNENGHTWHHPDHMNFQYTKFGGEDSPQSQFKTSMPAFAGILSDREILSALSYIKSKWPEDIRAKHQRMSEHQP
;
A
#
# COMPACT_ATOMS: atom_id res chain seq x y z
N MET A 1 -36.65 34.59 38.68
CA MET A 1 -35.38 33.85 38.47
C MET A 1 -35.72 32.52 37.80
N SER A 2 -35.27 32.25 36.56
CA SER A 2 -35.07 30.86 36.09
C SER A 2 -34.32 30.78 34.74
N ASN A 3 -32.99 30.72 34.86
CA ASN A 3 -31.95 29.97 34.14
C ASN A 3 -32.17 29.35 32.72
N LYS A 4 -33.03 29.88 31.86
CA LYS A 4 -33.14 29.37 30.47
C LYS A 4 -31.86 29.58 29.63
N LYS A 5 -31.07 30.63 29.91
CA LYS A 5 -29.80 30.88 29.20
C LYS A 5 -28.69 29.88 29.55
N ILE A 6 -28.76 29.23 30.71
CA ILE A 6 -27.75 28.25 31.16
C ILE A 6 -27.95 26.91 30.44
N ILE A 7 -29.19 26.52 30.16
CA ILE A 7 -29.51 25.23 29.52
C ILE A 7 -28.97 25.18 28.08
N TYR A 8 -29.12 26.26 27.31
CA TYR A 8 -28.58 26.31 25.94
C TYR A 8 -27.04 26.33 25.90
N GLY A 9 -26.38 26.97 26.88
CA GLY A 9 -24.92 26.96 26.99
C GLY A 9 -24.35 25.58 27.33
N VAL A 10 -25.02 24.82 28.22
CA VAL A 10 -24.61 23.46 28.59
C VAL A 10 -24.89 22.46 27.47
N ALA A 11 -26.03 22.59 26.76
CA ALA A 11 -26.35 21.73 25.63
C ALA A 11 -25.40 21.93 24.43
N ALA A 12 -25.05 23.18 24.11
CA ALA A 12 -24.10 23.48 23.04
C ALA A 12 -22.69 22.96 23.34
N LEU A 13 -22.24 23.05 24.61
CA LEU A 13 -20.97 22.49 25.05
C LEU A 13 -20.97 20.96 25.01
N ALA A 14 -22.04 20.30 25.44
CA ALA A 14 -22.15 18.84 25.40
C ALA A 14 -22.12 18.30 23.96
N VAL A 15 -22.85 18.94 23.04
CA VAL A 15 -22.83 18.57 21.61
C VAL A 15 -21.46 18.84 20.98
N GLY A 16 -20.81 19.95 21.32
CA GLY A 16 -19.45 20.26 20.87
C GLY A 16 -18.40 19.26 21.34
N VAL A 17 -18.49 18.80 22.60
CA VAL A 17 -17.60 17.78 23.16
C VAL A 17 -17.85 16.42 22.52
N VAL A 18 -19.11 16.04 22.27
CA VAL A 18 -19.44 14.79 21.58
C VAL A 18 -18.98 14.82 20.13
N ILE A 19 -19.17 15.92 19.40
CA ILE A 19 -18.66 16.06 18.02
C ILE A 19 -17.13 16.05 18.00
N TRP A 20 -16.47 16.75 18.92
CA TRP A 20 -15.01 16.75 19.02
C TRP A 20 -14.46 15.35 19.37
N ALA A 21 -15.09 14.64 20.31
CA ALA A 21 -14.73 13.27 20.66
C ALA A 21 -15.01 12.29 19.52
N TYR A 22 -16.11 12.46 18.79
CA TYR A 22 -16.46 11.63 17.63
C TYR A 22 -15.50 11.87 16.45
N VAL A 23 -15.16 13.13 16.16
CA VAL A 23 -14.17 13.48 15.14
C VAL A 23 -12.79 12.94 15.50
N ASN A 24 -12.38 13.01 16.78
CA ASN A 24 -11.11 12.42 17.22
C ASN A 24 -11.12 10.89 17.24
N ALA A 25 -12.26 10.25 17.51
CA ALA A 25 -12.39 8.80 17.46
C ALA A 25 -12.31 8.26 16.03
N ILE A 26 -12.83 8.99 15.03
CA ILE A 26 -12.74 8.61 13.60
C ILE A 26 -11.34 8.94 13.04
N LYS A 27 -10.70 10.00 13.53
CA LYS A 27 -9.36 10.42 13.09
C LYS A 27 -8.21 9.58 13.63
N GLY A 28 -8.49 8.41 14.23
CA GLY A 28 -7.50 7.37 14.52
C GLY A 28 -6.16 7.94 14.97
N GLY A 29 -6.06 8.32 16.25
CA GLY A 29 -4.81 8.71 16.87
C GLY A 29 -3.78 7.58 16.79
N GLY A 30 -3.06 7.53 15.67
CA GLY A 30 -1.83 6.79 15.48
C GLY A 30 -0.69 7.69 15.93
N GLU A 31 -0.33 7.56 17.20
CA GLU A 31 0.97 7.96 17.71
C GLU A 31 2.04 7.25 16.86
N GLU A 32 2.82 7.99 16.07
CA GLU A 32 3.90 7.43 15.24
C GLU A 32 4.98 6.84 16.16
N LYS A 33 4.83 5.55 16.50
CA LYS A 33 5.79 4.80 17.30
C LYS A 33 6.63 3.90 16.43
N GLY A 34 7.91 4.23 16.37
CA GLY A 34 8.97 3.35 15.91
C GLY A 34 9.11 3.34 14.40
N HIS A 35 10.32 3.07 13.94
CA HIS A 35 10.58 2.74 12.55
C HIS A 35 9.78 1.46 12.26
N GLU A 36 8.54 1.59 11.79
CA GLU A 36 7.72 0.46 11.39
C GLU A 36 8.49 -0.26 10.29
N MET A 37 8.91 -1.50 10.57
CA MET A 37 9.62 -2.28 9.57
C MET A 37 8.71 -2.44 8.36
N VAL A 38 9.18 -2.00 7.19
CA VAL A 38 8.45 -2.06 5.92
C VAL A 38 8.42 -3.51 5.45
N VAL A 39 7.45 -4.27 5.95
CA VAL A 39 7.33 -5.72 5.73
C VAL A 39 5.98 -6.03 5.10
N ALA A 40 6.02 -6.71 3.96
CA ALA A 40 4.82 -7.30 3.38
C ALA A 40 4.63 -8.70 4.00
N ASP A 41 3.58 -8.89 4.78
CA ASP A 41 3.33 -10.14 5.50
C ASP A 41 2.23 -10.97 4.81
N ALA A 42 2.68 -11.92 3.97
CA ALA A 42 1.79 -12.88 3.30
C ALA A 42 1.10 -13.89 4.24
N SER A 43 1.48 -13.94 5.53
CA SER A 43 0.81 -14.77 6.54
C SER A 43 -0.27 -14.03 7.32
N ASN A 44 -0.31 -12.69 7.23
CA ASN A 44 -1.36 -11.88 7.83
C ASN A 44 -2.61 -11.86 6.94
N ALA A 45 -3.60 -12.67 7.30
CA ALA A 45 -4.84 -12.82 6.54
C ALA A 45 -5.61 -11.50 6.35
N GLU A 46 -5.57 -10.58 7.32
CA GLU A 46 -6.24 -9.28 7.22
C GLU A 46 -5.57 -8.40 6.16
N MET A 47 -4.23 -8.32 6.17
CA MET A 47 -3.48 -7.55 5.18
C MET A 47 -3.60 -8.16 3.79
N VAL A 48 -3.63 -9.49 3.66
CA VAL A 48 -3.85 -10.17 2.38
C VAL A 48 -5.24 -9.86 1.83
N ALA A 49 -6.30 -9.92 2.65
CA ALA A 49 -7.66 -9.64 2.21
C ALA A 49 -7.87 -8.16 1.81
N LEU A 50 -7.32 -7.23 2.59
CA LEU A 50 -7.32 -5.81 2.24
C LEU A 50 -6.51 -5.58 0.96
N GLY A 51 -5.35 -6.21 0.85
CA GLY A 51 -4.46 -6.15 -0.29
C GLY A 51 -5.08 -6.64 -1.59
N GLU A 52 -5.87 -7.71 -1.54
CA GLU A 52 -6.62 -8.22 -2.69
C GLU A 52 -7.60 -7.19 -3.23
N THR A 53 -8.33 -6.52 -2.32
CA THR A 53 -9.29 -5.47 -2.68
C THR A 53 -8.58 -4.28 -3.33
N ILE A 54 -7.47 -3.84 -2.74
CA ILE A 54 -6.66 -2.74 -3.28
C ILE A 54 -6.07 -3.12 -4.65
N TYR A 55 -5.52 -4.32 -4.75
CA TYR A 55 -4.91 -4.83 -5.98
C TYR A 55 -5.92 -4.82 -7.13
N ALA A 56 -7.12 -5.36 -6.90
CA ALA A 56 -8.18 -5.38 -7.90
C ALA A 56 -8.58 -3.96 -8.33
N ALA A 57 -8.62 -3.00 -7.39
CA ALA A 57 -9.06 -1.63 -7.67
C ALA A 57 -7.97 -0.75 -8.31
N ARG A 58 -6.69 -1.02 -8.07
CA ARG A 58 -5.59 -0.08 -8.38
C ARG A 58 -4.45 -0.66 -9.20
N CYS A 59 -4.24 -1.98 -9.17
CA CYS A 59 -3.06 -2.62 -9.75
C CYS A 59 -3.43 -3.48 -10.97
N ALA A 60 -4.57 -4.18 -10.89
CA ALA A 60 -4.99 -5.18 -11.88
C ALA A 60 -5.23 -4.61 -13.29
N GLU A 61 -5.56 -3.32 -13.42
CA GLU A 61 -5.75 -2.67 -14.72
C GLU A 61 -4.49 -2.77 -15.60
N CYS A 62 -3.31 -2.68 -15.00
CA CYS A 62 -2.03 -2.80 -15.69
C CYS A 62 -1.38 -4.18 -15.47
N HIS A 63 -1.39 -4.69 -14.23
CA HIS A 63 -0.68 -5.92 -13.87
C HIS A 63 -1.51 -7.20 -14.06
N GLY A 64 -2.74 -7.08 -14.56
CA GLY A 64 -3.64 -8.20 -14.81
C GLY A 64 -4.36 -8.67 -13.55
N SER A 65 -5.59 -9.17 -13.71
CA SER A 65 -6.41 -9.64 -12.59
C SER A 65 -5.83 -10.87 -11.88
N SER A 66 -5.00 -11.64 -12.58
CA SER A 66 -4.32 -12.84 -12.09
C SER A 66 -2.81 -12.62 -11.93
N LEU A 67 -2.37 -11.36 -11.82
CA LEU A 67 -0.96 -10.96 -11.65
C LEU A 67 -0.07 -11.32 -12.86
N GLU A 68 -0.66 -11.55 -14.03
CA GLU A 68 -0.01 -12.03 -15.24
C GLU A 68 0.83 -10.97 -15.98
N GLY A 69 0.59 -9.69 -15.68
CA GLY A 69 1.23 -8.55 -16.35
C GLY A 69 0.78 -8.38 -17.80
N GLN A 70 1.39 -7.41 -18.48
CA GLN A 70 1.13 -7.14 -19.88
C GLN A 70 1.94 -8.06 -20.81
N PRO A 71 1.40 -8.44 -21.98
CA PRO A 71 2.17 -9.17 -22.99
C PRO A 71 3.44 -8.43 -23.39
N GLY A 72 4.55 -9.16 -23.50
CA GLY A 72 5.81 -8.57 -23.95
C GLY A 72 6.42 -7.57 -22.96
N TRP A 73 6.11 -7.63 -21.66
CA TRP A 73 6.60 -6.72 -20.61
C TRP A 73 8.12 -6.49 -20.55
N ARG A 74 8.92 -7.38 -21.16
CA ARG A 74 10.38 -7.22 -21.28
C ARG A 74 10.81 -6.36 -22.49
N LYS A 75 9.90 -6.00 -23.38
CA LYS A 75 10.15 -5.20 -24.59
C LYS A 75 9.61 -3.79 -24.37
N LYS A 76 10.47 -2.79 -24.62
CA LYS A 76 10.07 -1.38 -24.54
C LYS A 76 9.00 -1.05 -25.58
N ASN A 77 8.05 -0.23 -25.17
CA ASN A 77 7.08 0.43 -26.02
C ASN A 77 7.77 1.47 -26.93
N PRO A 78 7.09 1.96 -28.00
CA PRO A 78 7.64 2.99 -28.88
C PRO A 78 8.06 4.28 -28.16
N ASP A 79 7.41 4.61 -27.04
CA ASP A 79 7.71 5.79 -26.20
C ASP A 79 8.83 5.54 -25.16
N GLY A 80 9.45 4.37 -25.21
CA GLY A 80 10.55 3.92 -24.36
C GLY A 80 10.14 3.32 -23.00
N THR A 81 8.85 3.32 -22.65
CA THR A 81 8.35 2.73 -21.40
C THR A 81 8.39 1.20 -21.44
N LEU A 82 8.48 0.55 -20.28
CA LEU A 82 8.23 -0.89 -20.15
C LEU A 82 6.75 -1.14 -19.79
N PRO A 83 6.09 -2.13 -20.42
CA PRO A 83 4.78 -2.59 -19.97
C PRO A 83 4.85 -3.16 -18.55
N ALA A 84 3.70 -3.20 -17.86
CA ALA A 84 3.62 -3.69 -16.50
C ALA A 84 4.08 -5.16 -16.39
N PRO A 85 5.08 -5.49 -15.57
CA PRO A 85 5.54 -6.87 -15.39
C PRO A 85 4.50 -7.72 -14.64
N PRO A 86 4.57 -9.05 -14.75
CA PRO A 86 3.81 -9.93 -13.87
C PRO A 86 4.20 -9.69 -12.42
N HIS A 87 3.23 -9.82 -11.53
CA HIS A 87 3.43 -9.87 -10.10
C HIS A 87 3.40 -11.31 -9.54
N ASN A 88 3.15 -12.31 -10.38
CA ASN A 88 3.25 -13.73 -10.03
C ASN A 88 4.70 -14.27 -10.09
N GLU A 89 4.88 -15.59 -10.02
CA GLU A 89 6.18 -16.25 -10.04
C GLU A 89 7.02 -15.98 -11.30
N ASN A 90 6.38 -15.64 -12.43
CA ASN A 90 7.08 -15.36 -13.69
C ASN A 90 7.61 -13.92 -13.81
N GLY A 91 7.28 -13.08 -12.82
CA GLY A 91 7.57 -11.66 -12.75
C GLY A 91 8.96 -11.30 -12.25
N HIS A 92 9.14 -10.00 -11.95
CA HIS A 92 10.39 -9.48 -11.37
C HIS A 92 10.26 -9.00 -9.92
N THR A 93 9.06 -8.69 -9.44
CA THR A 93 8.82 -8.07 -8.13
C THR A 93 9.51 -8.79 -6.98
N TRP A 94 9.51 -10.12 -6.99
CA TRP A 94 10.11 -10.90 -5.91
C TRP A 94 11.66 -10.88 -5.87
N HIS A 95 12.32 -10.27 -6.86
CA HIS A 95 13.77 -10.06 -6.86
C HIS A 95 14.22 -8.84 -6.04
N HIS A 96 13.27 -8.06 -5.50
CA HIS A 96 13.54 -6.89 -4.67
C HIS A 96 12.98 -7.11 -3.27
N PRO A 97 13.66 -6.66 -2.21
CA PRO A 97 13.15 -6.73 -0.84
C PRO A 97 11.94 -5.82 -0.64
N ASP A 98 11.19 -6.08 0.44
CA ASP A 98 9.93 -5.40 0.77
C ASP A 98 10.07 -3.85 0.77
N HIS A 99 11.16 -3.30 1.33
CA HIS A 99 11.36 -1.85 1.35
C HIS A 99 11.49 -1.22 -0.05
N MET A 100 12.17 -1.90 -0.99
CA MET A 100 12.30 -1.41 -2.37
C MET A 100 10.95 -1.47 -3.09
N ASN A 101 10.23 -2.59 -2.95
CA ASN A 101 8.90 -2.74 -3.53
C ASN A 101 7.92 -1.69 -2.98
N PHE A 102 8.00 -1.40 -1.68
CA PHE A 102 7.21 -0.34 -1.04
C PHE A 102 7.56 1.04 -1.57
N GLN A 103 8.85 1.41 -1.61
CA GLN A 103 9.28 2.71 -2.12
C GLN A 103 8.89 2.90 -3.59
N TYR A 104 9.09 1.89 -4.42
CA TYR A 104 8.71 1.92 -5.84
C TYR A 104 7.19 2.10 -6.01
N THR A 105 6.39 1.44 -5.18
CA THR A 105 4.92 1.61 -5.21
C THR A 105 4.50 2.98 -4.69
N LYS A 106 5.11 3.46 -3.61
CA LYS A 106 4.76 4.74 -2.99
C LYS A 106 5.10 5.93 -3.88
N PHE A 107 6.30 5.95 -4.46
CA PHE A 107 6.81 7.09 -5.21
C PHE A 107 6.69 6.94 -6.73
N GLY A 108 6.25 5.78 -7.23
CA GLY A 108 6.21 5.51 -8.66
C GLY A 108 7.61 5.29 -9.22
N GLY A 109 7.67 4.81 -10.47
CA GLY A 109 8.95 4.41 -11.05
C GLY A 109 9.68 5.45 -11.88
N GLU A 110 9.10 6.62 -12.18
CA GLU A 110 9.85 7.73 -12.79
C GLU A 110 10.65 8.54 -11.76
N ASP A 111 10.14 8.65 -10.52
CA ASP A 111 10.78 9.43 -9.44
C ASP A 111 11.58 8.57 -8.45
N SER A 112 11.57 7.23 -8.59
CA SER A 112 12.39 6.36 -7.77
C SER A 112 13.88 6.48 -8.18
N PRO A 113 14.79 6.91 -7.28
CA PRO A 113 16.23 6.96 -7.55
C PRO A 113 16.83 5.60 -7.95
N GLN A 114 16.11 4.51 -7.66
CA GLN A 114 16.50 3.14 -7.92
C GLN A 114 16.01 2.63 -9.29
N SER A 115 15.10 3.36 -9.95
CA SER A 115 14.56 2.94 -11.24
C SER A 115 15.54 3.22 -12.37
N GLN A 116 16.02 2.16 -13.01
CA GLN A 116 16.90 2.25 -14.18
C GLN A 116 16.11 2.35 -15.50
N PHE A 117 14.77 2.36 -15.43
CA PHE A 117 13.90 2.27 -16.59
C PHE A 117 12.79 3.30 -16.54
N LYS A 118 12.45 3.84 -17.72
CA LYS A 118 11.23 4.61 -17.89
C LYS A 118 10.02 3.68 -17.75
N THR A 119 9.09 4.03 -16.87
CA THR A 119 7.87 3.26 -16.63
C THR A 119 6.67 4.18 -16.52
N SER A 120 5.49 3.66 -16.82
CA SER A 120 4.22 4.36 -16.61
C SER A 120 3.57 4.04 -15.26
N MET A 121 4.27 3.33 -14.37
CA MET A 121 3.74 3.00 -13.04
C MET A 121 3.58 4.28 -12.20
N PRO A 122 2.34 4.65 -11.81
CA PRO A 122 2.09 5.88 -11.07
C PRO A 122 2.59 5.79 -9.63
N ALA A 123 2.79 6.95 -9.00
CA ALA A 123 3.00 7.06 -7.57
C ALA A 123 1.69 6.90 -6.80
N PHE A 124 1.71 6.20 -5.67
CA PHE A 124 0.54 6.05 -4.79
C PHE A 124 0.60 6.88 -3.50
N ALA A 125 1.67 7.65 -3.27
CA ALA A 125 1.77 8.58 -2.16
C ALA A 125 0.58 9.57 -2.17
N GLY A 126 -0.13 9.68 -1.05
CA GLY A 126 -1.33 10.50 -0.93
C GLY A 126 -2.60 9.91 -1.56
N ILE A 127 -2.50 8.76 -2.24
CA ILE A 127 -3.64 7.99 -2.78
C ILE A 127 -3.92 6.77 -1.89
N LEU A 128 -2.86 6.07 -1.47
CA LEU A 128 -2.90 4.96 -0.53
C LEU A 128 -2.05 5.31 0.70
N SER A 129 -2.51 4.87 1.87
CA SER A 129 -1.72 4.86 3.10
C SER A 129 -0.62 3.79 3.03
N ASP A 130 0.38 3.90 3.91
CA ASP A 130 1.49 2.95 3.96
C ASP A 130 1.02 1.53 4.27
N ARG A 131 0.03 1.39 5.15
CA ARG A 131 -0.63 0.11 5.45
C ARG A 131 -1.32 -0.47 4.22
N GLU A 132 -1.98 0.35 3.41
CA GLU A 132 -2.64 -0.11 2.18
C GLU A 132 -1.64 -0.56 1.12
N ILE A 133 -0.51 0.15 0.96
CA ILE A 133 0.59 -0.26 0.07
C ILE A 133 1.16 -1.60 0.55
N LEU A 134 1.49 -1.73 1.85
CA LEU A 134 1.99 -2.98 2.42
C LEU A 134 0.98 -4.12 2.30
N SER A 135 -0.33 -3.83 2.40
CA SER A 135 -1.38 -4.82 2.20
C SER A 135 -1.40 -5.33 0.77
N ALA A 136 -1.35 -4.43 -0.23
CA ALA A 136 -1.27 -4.82 -1.64
C ALA A 136 -0.03 -5.68 -1.94
N LEU A 137 1.13 -5.32 -1.38
CA LEU A 137 2.36 -6.13 -1.50
C LEU A 137 2.23 -7.48 -0.77
N SER A 138 1.56 -7.53 0.38
CA SER A 138 1.30 -8.77 1.12
C SER A 138 0.43 -9.73 0.32
N TYR A 139 -0.60 -9.20 -0.35
CA TYR A 139 -1.42 -9.96 -1.29
C TYR A 139 -0.60 -10.51 -2.46
N ILE A 140 0.21 -9.67 -3.11
CA ILE A 140 1.11 -10.11 -4.19
C ILE A 140 2.04 -11.24 -3.70
N LYS A 141 2.70 -11.04 -2.56
CA LYS A 141 3.60 -12.02 -1.94
C LYS A 141 2.89 -13.32 -1.58
N SER A 142 1.60 -13.27 -1.21
CA SER A 142 0.80 -14.47 -0.91
C SER A 142 0.54 -15.37 -2.12
N LYS A 143 0.62 -14.83 -3.34
CA LYS A 143 0.41 -15.58 -4.59
C LYS A 143 1.67 -16.31 -5.06
N TRP A 144 2.84 -16.03 -4.49
CA TRP A 144 4.05 -16.71 -4.87
C TRP A 144 4.13 -18.13 -4.28
N PRO A 145 4.77 -19.08 -4.99
CA PRO A 145 5.21 -20.35 -4.44
C PRO A 145 6.00 -20.18 -3.13
N GLU A 146 5.90 -21.18 -2.24
CA GLU A 146 6.49 -21.14 -0.90
C GLU A 146 8.00 -20.90 -0.92
N ASP A 147 8.72 -21.51 -1.87
CA ASP A 147 10.16 -21.36 -2.03
C ASP A 147 10.55 -19.93 -2.44
N ILE A 148 9.78 -19.29 -3.33
CA ILE A 148 9.94 -17.88 -3.71
C ILE A 148 9.66 -16.98 -2.51
N ARG A 149 8.56 -17.21 -1.79
CA ARG A 149 8.22 -16.44 -0.57
C ARG A 149 9.32 -16.52 0.47
N ALA A 150 9.83 -17.72 0.75
CA ALA A 150 10.89 -17.92 1.73
C ALA A 150 12.21 -17.24 1.31
N LYS A 151 12.56 -17.29 0.02
CA LYS A 151 13.73 -16.58 -0.51
C LYS A 151 13.57 -15.06 -0.38
N HIS A 152 12.41 -14.54 -0.73
CA HIS A 152 12.09 -13.12 -0.63
C HIS A 152 12.13 -12.62 0.82
N GLN A 153 11.56 -13.39 1.74
CA GLN A 153 11.53 -13.07 3.16
C GLN A 153 12.96 -12.90 3.69
N ARG A 154 13.85 -13.86 3.41
CA ARG A 154 15.26 -13.76 3.79
C ARG A 154 15.95 -12.52 3.20
N MET A 155 15.67 -12.20 1.93
CA MET A 155 16.23 -11.01 1.28
C MET A 155 15.77 -9.72 2.00
N SER A 156 14.49 -9.63 2.35
CA SER A 156 13.90 -8.46 3.00
C SER A 156 14.41 -8.27 4.43
N GLU A 157 14.70 -9.35 5.15
CA GLU A 157 15.30 -9.29 6.49
C GLU A 157 16.76 -8.83 6.50
N HIS A 158 17.53 -9.14 5.44
CA HIS A 158 18.94 -8.77 5.34
C HIS A 158 19.16 -7.40 4.69
N GLN A 159 18.14 -6.85 4.05
CA GLN A 159 18.15 -5.54 3.40
C GLN A 159 16.91 -4.76 3.85
N PRO A 160 16.87 -4.28 5.11
CA PRO A 160 15.77 -3.46 5.61
C PRO A 160 15.75 -2.05 5.03
#